data_AF-A0A957KE90-F1
#
_entry.id   AF-A0A957KE90-F1
#
_cell.length_a   1.000
_cell.length_b   1.000
_cell.length_c   1.000
_cell.angle_alpha   90.00
_cell.angle_beta   90.00
_cell.angle_gamma   90.00
#
_symmetry.space_group_name_H-M   'P 1'
#
loop_
_entity.id
_entity.type
_entity.pdbx_description
1 polymer ?
#
loop_
_entity_poly.entity_id
_entity_poly.type
_entity_poly.pdbx_seq_one_letter_code
_entity_poly.pdbx_strand_id
1 'polypeptide(L)'
;MSNRSKRIIAVVATAQLLVALGIFLLPQIVNAMPSRYQQALQERVPISAGLFATFQTPVPDLPAASGAVADITVPTLVFEPAPTATATLTPTIAPTEEPADSEAAPIEEPTPLPTDTPAPTPTNTPMPLPTSARLDGLQNIPQEFNNCGPANMTIVLNFYGNAITQGEAASYLKPNPEDRNVSPWQLRDYVNEFTGMGSSAHSGGDMMLIKRIIAAGYPVIVEKGYNPNTAEGWYGHYLTLFGYDDATRQFDAMDTYQRPFSYEGTTADYDVLEDYWRDFNYTFVVIYPLEDEATVQAILGPAMLDEQTMWQNAALKAQADIEKDPEDAYAWFNLGTSLTHLGELTGDNQYYLDGAAAFDNARSIGLPYRMLWYQFRPYIAYMKTARYQDMLDLANATLETSGGQNVEETYLYRGHTNAFMGNTAQALADYRRALELNSNFYPAQIALESLGG
;
A
#
# COMPACT_ATOMS: atom_id res chain seq x y z
N MET A 1 -58.55 -26.27 -35.14
CA MET A 1 -57.15 -25.76 -35.21
C MET A 1 -56.34 -26.69 -36.10
N SER A 2 -55.66 -26.18 -37.15
CA SER A 2 -54.89 -27.04 -38.07
C SER A 2 -53.65 -27.64 -37.39
N ASN A 3 -53.15 -28.78 -37.89
CA ASN A 3 -51.90 -29.39 -37.39
C ASN A 3 -50.69 -28.44 -37.54
N ARG A 4 -50.72 -27.55 -38.54
CA ARG A 4 -49.70 -26.51 -38.73
C ARG A 4 -49.76 -25.45 -37.62
N SER A 5 -50.95 -25.03 -37.23
CA SER A 5 -51.16 -24.08 -36.13
C SER A 5 -50.71 -24.66 -34.77
N LYS A 6 -50.99 -25.95 -34.51
CA LYS A 6 -50.51 -26.64 -33.30
C LYS A 6 -48.97 -26.68 -33.20
N ARG A 7 -48.29 -26.95 -34.33
CA ARG A 7 -46.82 -26.96 -34.39
C ARG A 7 -46.23 -25.56 -34.17
N ILE A 8 -46.82 -24.54 -34.78
CA ILE A 8 -46.36 -23.14 -34.59
C ILE A 8 -46.52 -22.72 -33.12
N ILE A 9 -47.67 -23.01 -32.50
CA ILE A 9 -47.91 -22.71 -31.08
C ILE A 9 -46.91 -23.45 -30.20
N ALA A 10 -46.66 -24.74 -30.46
CA ALA A 10 -45.68 -25.52 -29.69
C ALA A 10 -44.26 -24.93 -29.81
N VAL A 11 -43.82 -24.55 -31.02
CA VAL A 11 -42.50 -23.93 -31.22
C VAL A 11 -42.39 -22.59 -30.49
N VAL A 12 -43.41 -21.75 -30.58
CA VAL A 12 -43.44 -20.45 -29.88
C VAL A 12 -43.45 -20.65 -28.36
N ALA A 13 -44.24 -21.59 -27.84
CA ALA A 13 -44.29 -21.90 -26.42
C ALA A 13 -42.94 -22.45 -25.91
N THR A 14 -42.29 -23.34 -26.65
CA THR A 14 -40.95 -23.84 -26.32
C THR A 14 -39.92 -22.70 -26.34
N ALA A 15 -39.95 -21.82 -27.34
CA ALA A 15 -39.05 -20.67 -27.41
C ALA A 15 -39.27 -19.71 -26.23
N GLN A 16 -40.52 -19.42 -25.87
CA GLN A 16 -40.85 -18.59 -24.71
C GLN A 16 -40.38 -19.22 -23.39
N LEU A 17 -40.53 -20.53 -23.23
CA LEU A 17 -40.04 -21.25 -22.06
C LEU A 17 -38.50 -21.20 -21.96
N LEU A 18 -37.79 -21.35 -23.08
CA LEU A 18 -36.33 -21.24 -23.10
C LEU A 18 -35.86 -19.82 -22.78
N VAL A 19 -36.54 -18.79 -23.27
CA VAL A 19 -36.26 -17.39 -22.93
C VAL A 19 -36.54 -17.12 -21.44
N ALA A 20 -37.68 -17.60 -20.93
CA ALA A 20 -38.02 -17.45 -19.52
C ALA A 20 -37.01 -18.17 -18.61
N LEU A 21 -36.59 -19.38 -18.99
CA LEU A 21 -35.54 -20.12 -18.28
C LEU A 21 -34.20 -19.39 -18.35
N GLY A 22 -33.85 -18.83 -19.50
CA GLY A 22 -32.64 -18.01 -19.66
C GLY A 22 -32.65 -16.79 -18.74
N ILE A 23 -33.75 -16.04 -18.69
CA ILE A 23 -33.92 -14.89 -17.80
C ILE A 23 -33.87 -15.32 -16.32
N PHE A 24 -34.50 -16.45 -15.98
CA PHE A 24 -34.52 -16.97 -14.62
C PHE A 24 -33.12 -17.40 -14.13
N LEU A 25 -32.31 -18.01 -14.99
CA LEU A 25 -30.96 -18.46 -14.66
C LEU A 25 -29.90 -17.34 -14.75
N LEU A 26 -30.21 -16.23 -15.42
CA LEU A 26 -29.26 -15.15 -15.69
C LEU A 26 -28.61 -14.55 -14.43
N PRO A 27 -29.33 -14.27 -13.33
CA PRO A 27 -28.71 -13.77 -12.11
C PRO A 27 -27.71 -14.77 -11.51
N GLN A 28 -28.01 -16.07 -11.55
CA GLN A 28 -27.12 -17.11 -11.04
C GLN A 28 -25.87 -17.23 -11.91
N ILE A 29 -26.01 -17.16 -13.23
CA ILE A 29 -24.88 -17.18 -14.16
C ILE A 29 -23.99 -15.95 -13.97
N VAL A 30 -24.60 -14.77 -13.83
CA VAL A 30 -23.87 -13.52 -13.59
C VAL A 30 -23.10 -13.58 -12.28
N ASN A 31 -23.76 -13.99 -11.18
CA ASN A 31 -23.13 -14.04 -9.86
C ASN A 31 -22.08 -15.16 -9.72
N ALA A 32 -22.20 -16.24 -10.50
CA ALA A 32 -21.20 -17.31 -10.55
C ALA A 32 -20.02 -17.01 -11.49
N MET A 33 -20.13 -15.98 -12.34
CA MET A 33 -19.08 -15.62 -13.29
C MET A 33 -17.91 -14.96 -12.53
N PRO A 34 -16.67 -15.44 -12.70
CA PRO A 34 -15.50 -14.77 -12.12
C PRO A 34 -15.43 -13.30 -12.54
N SER A 35 -14.99 -12.43 -11.63
CA SER A 35 -15.08 -10.98 -11.80
C SER A 35 -14.28 -10.50 -13.01
N ARG A 36 -13.16 -11.17 -13.33
CA ARG A 36 -12.36 -10.86 -14.53
C ARG A 36 -13.15 -10.97 -15.83
N TYR A 37 -14.04 -11.96 -15.92
CA TYR A 37 -14.87 -12.16 -17.11
C TYR A 37 -16.03 -11.18 -17.15
N GLN A 38 -16.55 -10.78 -15.98
CA GLN A 38 -17.55 -9.71 -15.91
C GLN A 38 -16.96 -8.40 -16.43
N GLN A 39 -15.78 -8.00 -15.95
CA GLN A 39 -15.09 -6.79 -16.42
C GLN A 39 -14.80 -6.88 -17.92
N ALA A 40 -14.19 -7.98 -18.39
CA ALA A 40 -13.88 -8.15 -19.80
C ALA A 40 -15.13 -8.11 -20.70
N LEU A 41 -16.28 -8.59 -20.22
CA LEU A 41 -17.55 -8.51 -20.96
C LEU A 41 -18.08 -7.07 -20.98
N GLN A 42 -18.01 -6.34 -19.87
CA GLN A 42 -18.42 -4.93 -19.79
C GLN A 42 -17.60 -4.05 -20.73
N GLU A 43 -16.29 -4.24 -20.77
CA GLU A 43 -15.39 -3.50 -21.67
C GLU A 43 -15.68 -3.78 -23.15
N ARG A 44 -15.99 -5.03 -23.51
CA ARG A 44 -16.25 -5.44 -24.90
C ARG A 44 -17.69 -5.17 -25.35
N VAL A 45 -18.64 -5.22 -24.42
CA VAL A 45 -20.07 -5.07 -24.66
C VAL A 45 -20.62 -4.09 -23.62
N PRO A 46 -20.52 -2.76 -23.82
CA PRO A 46 -20.91 -1.76 -22.82
C PRO A 46 -22.36 -1.89 -22.34
N ILE A 47 -23.28 -2.38 -23.18
CA ILE A 47 -24.69 -2.63 -22.82
C ILE A 47 -24.81 -3.67 -21.70
N SER A 48 -23.84 -4.56 -21.54
CA SER A 48 -23.83 -5.56 -20.46
C SER A 48 -23.64 -4.94 -19.07
N ALA A 49 -23.09 -3.73 -18.95
CA ALA A 49 -22.91 -3.06 -17.66
C ALA A 49 -24.24 -2.89 -16.90
N GLY A 50 -25.31 -2.50 -17.60
CA GLY A 50 -26.65 -2.41 -17.02
C GLY A 50 -27.21 -3.76 -16.55
N LEU A 51 -26.82 -4.86 -17.24
CA LEU A 51 -27.20 -6.21 -16.86
C LEU A 51 -26.54 -6.62 -15.54
N PHE A 52 -25.23 -6.37 -15.41
CA PHE A 52 -24.49 -6.66 -14.19
C PHE A 52 -25.01 -5.82 -13.02
N ALA A 53 -25.20 -4.52 -13.21
CA ALA A 53 -25.75 -3.63 -12.18
C ALA A 53 -27.14 -4.06 -11.68
N THR A 54 -27.96 -4.69 -12.54
CA THR A 54 -29.30 -5.17 -12.17
C THR A 54 -29.27 -6.42 -11.28
N PHE A 55 -28.25 -7.26 -11.42
CA PHE A 55 -28.18 -8.56 -10.74
C PHE A 55 -27.12 -8.63 -9.65
N GLN A 56 -26.29 -7.59 -9.52
CA GLN A 56 -25.30 -7.48 -8.47
C GLN A 56 -26.02 -7.34 -7.12
N THR A 57 -25.69 -8.24 -6.20
CA THR A 57 -26.20 -8.18 -4.83
C THR A 57 -25.68 -6.90 -4.16
N PRO A 58 -26.53 -6.18 -3.40
CA PRO A 58 -26.06 -5.09 -2.57
C PRO A 58 -24.89 -5.55 -1.73
N VAL A 59 -23.83 -4.76 -1.71
CA VAL A 59 -22.63 -5.10 -0.97
C VAL A 59 -22.84 -4.63 0.47
N PRO A 60 -22.67 -5.50 1.48
CA PRO A 60 -22.79 -5.09 2.87
C PRO A 60 -21.68 -4.09 3.23
N ASP A 61 -22.03 -3.09 4.03
CA ASP A 61 -21.03 -2.26 4.70
C ASP A 61 -20.23 -3.11 5.69
N LEU A 62 -19.02 -2.66 6.04
CA LEU A 62 -18.26 -3.30 7.13
C LEU A 62 -19.07 -3.16 8.43
N PRO A 63 -19.26 -4.25 9.19
CA PRO A 63 -20.07 -4.21 10.40
C PRO A 63 -19.48 -3.21 11.39
N ALA A 64 -20.33 -2.57 12.20
CA ALA A 64 -19.87 -1.81 13.36
C ALA A 64 -19.22 -2.75 14.39
N ALA A 65 -18.38 -2.17 15.26
CA ALA A 65 -17.74 -2.95 16.31
C ALA A 65 -18.76 -3.44 17.36
N SER A 66 -18.59 -4.66 17.86
CA SER A 66 -19.50 -5.32 18.81
C SER A 66 -19.44 -4.76 20.25
N GLY A 67 -18.39 -4.00 20.57
CA GLY A 67 -18.19 -3.38 21.89
C GLY A 67 -18.77 -1.98 21.98
N ALA A 68 -19.08 -1.52 23.21
CA ALA A 68 -19.30 -0.10 23.45
C ALA A 68 -18.00 0.63 23.07
N VAL A 69 -18.12 1.65 22.20
CA VAL A 69 -17.01 2.54 21.88
C VAL A 69 -16.50 3.07 23.21
N ALA A 70 -15.30 2.64 23.64
CA ALA A 70 -14.65 3.24 24.79
C ALA A 70 -14.59 4.75 24.55
N ASP A 71 -14.74 5.57 25.59
CA ASP A 71 -14.77 7.03 25.45
C ASP A 71 -13.71 7.48 24.45
N ILE A 72 -14.20 8.15 23.41
CA ILE A 72 -13.50 8.46 22.16
C ILE A 72 -12.38 9.46 22.48
N THR A 73 -11.26 8.97 22.97
CA THR A 73 -10.09 9.80 23.28
C THR A 73 -8.94 9.40 22.37
N VAL A 74 -8.50 10.35 21.55
CA VAL A 74 -7.23 10.23 20.82
C VAL A 74 -6.13 10.00 21.87
N PRO A 75 -5.34 8.91 21.76
CA PRO A 75 -4.29 8.63 22.73
C PRO A 75 -3.30 9.80 22.74
N THR A 76 -2.91 10.31 23.91
CA THR A 76 -1.85 11.33 23.95
C THR A 76 -0.52 10.66 23.65
N LEU A 77 0.00 10.83 22.43
CA LEU A 77 1.30 10.30 22.06
C LEU A 77 2.38 11.28 22.46
N VAL A 78 3.27 10.84 23.35
CA VAL A 78 4.50 11.55 23.69
C VAL A 78 5.64 10.63 23.34
N PHE A 79 6.28 10.89 22.21
CA PHE A 79 7.50 10.22 21.81
C PHE A 79 8.68 11.14 22.15
N GLU A 80 9.71 10.60 22.79
CA GLU A 80 10.94 11.35 22.97
C GLU A 80 11.52 11.65 21.59
N PRO A 81 11.84 12.92 21.26
CA PRO A 81 12.44 13.23 19.98
C PRO A 81 13.76 12.47 19.85
N ALA A 82 13.93 11.76 18.73
CA ALA A 82 15.22 11.19 18.38
C ALA A 82 16.29 12.30 18.50
N PRO A 83 17.45 12.04 19.13
CA PRO A 83 18.45 13.06 19.34
C PRO A 83 18.83 13.66 17.99
N THR A 84 18.46 14.92 17.79
CA THR A 84 18.96 15.69 16.65
C THR A 84 20.47 15.71 16.83
N ALA A 85 21.22 15.19 15.86
CA ALA A 85 22.68 15.28 15.84
C ALA A 85 23.03 16.77 15.90
N THR A 86 23.27 17.25 17.12
CA THR A 86 23.71 18.62 17.36
C THR A 86 25.11 18.66 16.78
N ALA A 87 25.33 19.53 15.78
CA ALA A 87 26.66 19.76 15.25
C ALA A 87 27.56 20.17 16.42
N THR A 88 28.43 19.25 16.85
CA THR A 88 29.47 19.54 17.84
C THR A 88 30.40 20.56 17.19
N LEU A 89 30.25 21.83 17.57
CA LEU A 89 31.20 22.86 17.19
C LEU A 89 32.57 22.47 17.73
N THR A 90 33.49 22.13 16.83
CA THR A 90 34.90 21.98 17.14
C THR A 90 35.39 23.29 17.77
N PRO A 91 36.08 23.25 18.93
CA PRO A 91 36.48 24.48 19.62
C PRO A 91 37.40 25.32 18.74
N THR A 92 36.98 26.57 18.49
CA THR A 92 37.79 27.61 17.88
C THR A 92 38.99 27.89 18.79
N ILE A 93 40.19 27.61 18.30
CA ILE A 93 41.44 27.97 18.97
C ILE A 93 41.55 29.50 18.91
N ALA A 94 41.59 30.16 20.07
CA ALA A 94 41.77 31.61 20.16
C ALA A 94 43.21 31.98 19.73
N PRO A 95 43.43 33.12 19.05
CA PRO A 95 44.77 33.56 18.69
C PRO A 95 45.49 34.12 19.93
N THR A 96 46.64 33.53 20.23
CA THR A 96 47.61 34.05 21.20
C THR A 96 48.31 35.28 20.61
N GLU A 97 48.32 36.39 21.35
CA GLU A 97 49.10 37.58 21.01
C GLU A 97 50.61 37.29 21.10
N GLU A 98 51.34 37.68 20.07
CA GLU A 98 52.81 37.64 19.97
C GLU A 98 53.39 39.01 20.38
N PRO A 99 54.46 39.06 21.21
CA PRO A 99 55.15 40.31 21.51
C PRO A 99 56.23 40.64 20.46
N ALA A 100 56.49 41.93 20.35
CA ALA A 100 57.34 42.55 19.36
C ALA A 100 58.87 42.33 19.54
N ASP A 101 59.52 42.30 18.37
CA ASP A 101 60.83 42.87 18.00
C ASP A 101 62.14 42.16 18.41
N SER A 102 62.89 41.71 17.39
CA SER A 102 64.36 41.75 17.35
C SER A 102 64.89 41.49 15.93
N GLU A 103 65.85 42.31 15.54
CA GLU A 103 66.43 42.48 14.21
C GLU A 103 67.62 41.52 13.90
N ALA A 104 67.82 41.28 12.59
CA ALA A 104 69.04 40.84 11.86
C ALA A 104 69.41 39.34 11.71
N ALA A 105 69.30 38.82 10.47
CA ALA A 105 70.40 38.44 9.54
C ALA A 105 69.84 37.68 8.31
N PRO A 106 70.39 37.83 7.08
CA PRO A 106 69.89 37.14 5.90
C PRO A 106 70.47 35.72 5.83
N ILE A 107 69.60 34.71 5.81
CA ILE A 107 69.95 33.31 5.59
C ILE A 107 69.13 32.84 4.37
N GLU A 108 69.79 32.17 3.44
CA GLU A 108 69.23 31.72 2.15
C GLU A 108 67.96 30.86 2.33
N GLU A 109 66.93 31.16 1.53
CA GLU A 109 65.65 30.45 1.48
C GLU A 109 65.82 28.97 1.06
N PRO A 110 65.27 28.00 1.80
CA PRO A 110 64.93 26.71 1.23
C PRO A 110 63.60 26.83 0.48
N THR A 111 63.56 26.29 -0.74
CA THR A 111 62.37 26.15 -1.58
C THR A 111 61.19 25.54 -0.80
N PRO A 112 59.99 26.14 -0.79
CA PRO A 112 58.83 25.56 -0.11
C PRO A 112 58.38 24.28 -0.82
N LEU A 113 58.25 23.20 -0.05
CA LEU A 113 57.58 21.95 -0.45
C LEU A 113 56.08 22.22 -0.62
N PRO A 114 55.34 21.50 -1.50
CA PRO A 114 53.92 21.75 -1.71
C PRO A 114 53.16 21.61 -0.39
N THR A 115 52.46 22.67 0.01
CA THR A 115 51.53 22.63 1.12
C THR A 115 50.34 21.77 0.71
N ASP A 116 50.12 20.66 1.42
CA ASP A 116 48.90 19.88 1.33
C ASP A 116 47.71 20.81 1.55
N THR A 117 47.03 21.16 0.47
CA THR A 117 45.79 21.91 0.52
C THR A 117 44.77 21.00 1.19
N PRO A 118 44.18 21.36 2.35
CA PRO A 118 43.14 20.56 2.95
C PRO A 118 42.01 20.40 1.92
N ALA A 119 41.68 19.15 1.61
CA ALA A 119 40.53 18.83 0.78
C ALA A 119 39.29 19.50 1.38
N PRO A 120 38.37 20.05 0.55
CA PRO A 120 37.19 20.72 1.06
C PRO A 120 36.42 19.77 1.99
N THR A 121 36.21 20.21 3.22
CA THR A 121 35.37 19.51 4.20
C THR A 121 33.97 19.35 3.59
N PRO A 122 33.40 18.13 3.53
CA PRO A 122 32.04 17.93 3.03
C PRO A 122 31.10 18.80 3.84
N THR A 123 30.44 19.73 3.16
CA THR A 123 29.47 20.62 3.79
C THR A 123 28.15 19.85 3.86
N ASN A 124 27.71 19.47 5.06
CA ASN A 124 26.43 18.79 5.33
C ASN A 124 25.19 19.69 5.09
N THR A 125 25.28 20.68 4.21
CA THR A 125 24.10 21.43 3.78
C THR A 125 23.46 20.64 2.65
N PRO A 126 22.28 20.04 2.85
CA PRO A 126 21.59 19.35 1.75
C PRO A 126 21.46 20.35 0.59
N MET A 127 21.95 19.94 -0.59
CA MET A 127 21.82 20.74 -1.80
C MET A 127 20.33 21.08 -1.97
N PRO A 128 19.97 22.35 -2.26
CA PRO A 128 18.57 22.71 -2.42
C PRO A 128 17.98 21.80 -3.51
N LEU A 129 16.89 21.13 -3.16
CA LEU A 129 16.16 20.25 -4.06
C LEU A 129 15.77 21.07 -5.32
N PRO A 130 16.02 20.56 -6.55
CA PRO A 130 15.57 21.27 -7.75
C PRO A 130 14.05 21.43 -7.73
N THR A 131 13.54 22.51 -8.32
CA THR A 131 12.09 22.79 -8.38
C THR A 131 11.34 21.82 -9.30
N SER A 132 12.06 21.04 -10.10
CA SER A 132 11.53 19.99 -10.94
C SER A 132 12.61 18.95 -11.21
N ALA A 133 12.24 17.68 -11.27
CA ALA A 133 13.09 16.60 -11.74
C ALA A 133 12.24 15.56 -12.47
N ARG A 134 12.80 14.87 -13.45
CA ARG A 134 12.10 13.81 -14.19
C ARG A 134 13.10 12.73 -14.59
N LEU A 135 12.70 11.48 -14.44
CA LEU A 135 13.45 10.31 -14.86
C LEU A 135 13.01 9.90 -16.27
N ASP A 136 13.96 9.84 -17.19
CA ASP A 136 13.70 9.39 -18.55
C ASP A 136 13.79 7.86 -18.66
N GLY A 137 13.07 7.26 -19.62
CA GLY A 137 13.21 5.83 -19.95
C GLY A 137 12.22 4.88 -19.27
N LEU A 138 11.43 5.35 -18.30
CA LEU A 138 10.28 4.56 -17.82
C LEU A 138 9.22 4.43 -18.92
N GLN A 139 8.55 3.29 -18.98
CA GLN A 139 7.46 3.02 -19.92
C GLN A 139 6.29 2.39 -19.17
N ASN A 140 5.09 2.93 -19.37
CA ASN A 140 3.90 2.42 -18.71
C ASN A 140 3.51 1.02 -19.22
N ILE A 141 2.94 0.23 -18.32
CA ILE A 141 2.42 -1.11 -18.60
C ILE A 141 0.94 -1.14 -18.21
N PRO A 142 0.02 -1.26 -19.18
CA PRO A 142 -1.38 -1.59 -18.93
C PRO A 142 -1.53 -2.76 -17.96
N GLN A 143 -2.14 -2.56 -16.80
CA GLN A 143 -2.34 -3.66 -15.87
C GLN A 143 -3.34 -4.68 -16.44
N GLU A 144 -3.08 -5.94 -16.15
CA GLU A 144 -4.09 -7.00 -16.22
C GLU A 144 -5.09 -6.88 -15.03
N PHE A 145 -6.06 -7.79 -14.97
CA PHE A 145 -7.13 -7.78 -13.97
C PHE A 145 -6.56 -7.72 -12.53
N ASN A 146 -6.81 -6.60 -11.83
CA ASN A 146 -6.26 -6.26 -10.50
C ASN A 146 -4.74 -6.48 -10.36
N ASN A 147 -3.98 -6.13 -11.40
CA ASN A 147 -2.53 -6.35 -11.41
C ASN A 147 -1.72 -5.08 -11.17
N CYS A 148 -2.29 -4.05 -10.51
CA CYS A 148 -1.64 -2.74 -10.32
C CYS A 148 -0.31 -2.85 -9.59
N GLY A 149 -0.20 -3.67 -8.54
CA GLY A 149 1.06 -3.92 -7.81
C GLY A 149 2.14 -4.54 -8.71
N PRO A 150 1.91 -5.75 -9.26
CA PRO A 150 2.85 -6.38 -10.19
C PRO A 150 3.20 -5.50 -11.40
N ALA A 151 2.24 -4.79 -12.00
CA ALA A 151 2.50 -3.91 -13.14
C ALA A 151 3.41 -2.73 -12.77
N ASN A 152 3.13 -2.01 -11.69
CA ASN A 152 3.96 -0.87 -11.25
C ASN A 152 5.37 -1.33 -10.84
N MET A 153 5.48 -2.47 -10.13
CA MET A 153 6.77 -3.07 -9.80
C MET A 153 7.56 -3.42 -11.08
N THR A 154 6.92 -4.04 -12.07
CA THR A 154 7.55 -4.37 -13.35
C THR A 154 8.00 -3.13 -14.12
N ILE A 155 7.26 -2.01 -14.08
CA ILE A 155 7.69 -0.74 -14.69
C ILE A 155 9.04 -0.30 -14.11
N VAL A 156 9.19 -0.34 -12.79
CA VAL A 156 10.43 0.08 -12.12
C VAL A 156 11.57 -0.92 -12.36
N LEU A 157 11.29 -2.24 -12.35
CA LEU A 157 12.30 -3.25 -12.67
C LEU A 157 12.80 -3.13 -14.13
N ASN A 158 11.90 -2.87 -15.08
CA ASN A 158 12.26 -2.64 -16.49
C ASN A 158 13.10 -1.37 -16.67
N PHE A 159 12.85 -0.32 -15.88
CA PHE A 159 13.69 0.89 -15.88
C PHE A 159 15.16 0.58 -15.56
N TYR A 160 15.41 -0.40 -14.69
CA TYR A 160 16.75 -0.91 -14.38
C TYR A 160 17.23 -2.05 -15.30
N GLY A 161 16.51 -2.34 -16.38
CA GLY A 161 16.89 -3.34 -17.37
C GLY A 161 16.53 -4.79 -17.02
N ASN A 162 15.76 -5.02 -15.95
CA ASN A 162 15.22 -6.35 -15.64
C ASN A 162 13.94 -6.59 -16.47
N ALA A 163 14.02 -7.49 -17.45
CA ALA A 163 12.97 -7.76 -18.44
C ALA A 163 11.78 -8.61 -17.93
N ILE A 164 11.58 -8.69 -16.61
CA ILE A 164 10.43 -9.38 -16.01
C ILE A 164 9.11 -8.82 -16.56
N THR A 165 8.11 -9.69 -16.70
CA THR A 165 6.74 -9.29 -17.06
C THR A 165 5.84 -9.23 -15.83
N GLN A 166 4.77 -8.42 -15.90
CA GLN A 166 3.77 -8.36 -14.84
C GLN A 166 3.11 -9.73 -14.58
N GLY A 167 3.04 -10.60 -15.58
CA GLY A 167 2.48 -11.95 -15.47
C GLY A 167 3.42 -12.91 -14.73
N GLU A 168 4.72 -12.83 -14.98
CA GLU A 168 5.73 -13.58 -14.21
C GLU A 168 5.72 -13.15 -12.74
N ALA A 169 5.73 -11.85 -12.45
CA ALA A 169 5.59 -11.32 -11.10
C ALA A 169 4.28 -11.78 -10.43
N ALA A 170 3.14 -11.63 -11.12
CA ALA A 170 1.82 -12.01 -10.60
C ALA A 170 1.69 -13.51 -10.31
N SER A 171 2.36 -14.37 -11.10
CA SER A 171 2.34 -15.83 -10.89
C SER A 171 2.91 -16.25 -9.54
N TYR A 172 3.76 -15.41 -8.93
CA TYR A 172 4.26 -15.62 -7.58
C TYR A 172 3.44 -14.83 -6.55
N LEU A 173 3.26 -13.53 -6.80
CA LEU A 173 2.65 -12.61 -5.83
C LEU A 173 1.17 -12.90 -5.58
N LYS A 174 0.42 -13.18 -6.65
CA LYS A 174 -1.03 -13.39 -6.65
C LYS A 174 -1.45 -14.49 -7.65
N PRO A 175 -1.04 -15.75 -7.43
CA PRO A 175 -1.25 -16.86 -8.37
C PRO A 175 -2.74 -17.14 -8.66
N ASN A 176 -3.66 -16.76 -7.76
CA ASN A 176 -5.06 -16.67 -8.09
C ASN A 176 -5.35 -15.42 -8.95
N PRO A 177 -5.80 -15.57 -10.21
CA PRO A 177 -6.09 -14.43 -11.07
C PRO A 177 -7.26 -13.56 -10.57
N GLU A 178 -8.10 -14.06 -9.65
CA GLU A 178 -9.19 -13.27 -9.05
C GLU A 178 -8.79 -12.47 -7.80
N ASP A 179 -7.59 -12.71 -7.27
CA ASP A 179 -7.05 -11.92 -6.16
C ASP A 179 -6.95 -10.44 -6.56
N ARG A 180 -7.28 -9.57 -5.61
CA ARG A 180 -7.47 -8.14 -5.75
C ARG A 180 -6.30 -7.33 -5.22
N ASN A 181 -5.39 -7.93 -4.45
CA ASN A 181 -4.38 -7.21 -3.70
C ASN A 181 -2.98 -7.82 -3.85
N VAL A 182 -1.96 -6.98 -3.72
CA VAL A 182 -0.61 -7.40 -3.35
C VAL A 182 -0.12 -6.36 -2.37
N SER A 183 0.15 -6.78 -1.14
CA SER A 183 0.62 -5.89 -0.08
C SER A 183 2.03 -5.34 -0.39
N PRO A 184 2.38 -4.13 0.06
CA PRO A 184 3.70 -3.53 -0.18
C PRO A 184 4.88 -4.39 0.29
N TRP A 185 4.71 -5.12 1.40
CA TRP A 185 5.74 -6.04 1.90
C TRP A 185 5.96 -7.24 0.97
N GLN A 186 4.93 -7.71 0.25
CA GLN A 186 5.07 -8.78 -0.74
C GLN A 186 5.86 -8.28 -1.97
N LEU A 187 5.61 -7.03 -2.41
CA LEU A 187 6.41 -6.42 -3.48
C LEU A 187 7.87 -6.30 -3.06
N ARG A 188 8.12 -5.79 -1.85
CA ARG A 188 9.47 -5.69 -1.27
C ARG A 188 10.19 -7.04 -1.23
N ASP A 189 9.54 -8.05 -0.65
CA ASP A 189 10.14 -9.37 -0.46
C ASP A 189 10.40 -10.03 -1.82
N TYR A 190 9.47 -9.90 -2.76
CA TYR A 190 9.68 -10.43 -4.12
C TYR A 190 10.90 -9.82 -4.81
N VAL A 191 11.06 -8.50 -4.74
CA VAL A 191 12.20 -7.82 -5.35
C VAL A 191 13.50 -8.29 -4.70
N ASN A 192 13.56 -8.29 -3.36
CA ASN A 192 14.75 -8.69 -2.60
C ASN A 192 15.14 -10.16 -2.85
N GLU A 193 14.18 -11.06 -3.02
CA GLU A 193 14.43 -12.49 -3.17
C GLU A 193 14.71 -12.93 -4.62
N PHE A 194 14.01 -12.35 -5.61
CA PHE A 194 13.96 -12.92 -6.97
C PHE A 194 14.63 -12.08 -8.05
N THR A 195 15.03 -10.84 -7.76
CA THR A 195 15.48 -9.91 -8.83
C THR A 195 16.96 -9.52 -8.76
N GLY A 196 17.62 -9.76 -7.62
CA GLY A 196 18.99 -9.29 -7.38
C GLY A 196 19.08 -7.77 -7.15
N MET A 197 17.95 -7.10 -6.90
CA MET A 197 17.85 -5.69 -6.57
C MET A 197 17.47 -5.51 -5.10
N GLY A 198 17.63 -4.29 -4.58
CA GLY A 198 17.14 -3.91 -3.25
C GLY A 198 15.75 -3.28 -3.34
N SER A 199 14.93 -3.54 -2.32
CA SER A 199 13.64 -2.90 -2.13
C SER A 199 13.34 -2.66 -0.66
N SER A 200 12.68 -1.54 -0.38
CA SER A 200 12.12 -1.23 0.93
C SER A 200 10.69 -0.68 0.79
N ALA A 201 9.87 -0.92 1.80
CA ALA A 201 8.48 -0.46 1.88
C ALA A 201 8.28 0.26 3.22
N HIS A 202 7.67 1.45 3.18
CA HIS A 202 7.58 2.37 4.31
C HIS A 202 6.21 3.04 4.36
N SER A 203 5.83 3.55 5.52
CA SER A 203 4.61 4.33 5.73
C SER A 203 4.90 5.67 6.39
N GLY A 204 3.96 6.61 6.33
CA GLY A 204 4.17 7.96 6.85
C GLY A 204 5.07 8.83 5.97
N GLY A 205 5.16 8.53 4.67
CA GLY A 205 5.89 9.37 3.72
C GLY A 205 5.33 10.79 3.60
N ASP A 206 6.12 11.68 3.01
CA ASP A 206 5.73 13.04 2.68
C ASP A 206 6.23 13.46 1.29
N MET A 207 5.64 14.53 0.74
CA MET A 207 5.96 15.04 -0.60
C MET A 207 7.44 15.39 -0.76
N MET A 208 8.09 15.93 0.27
CA MET A 208 9.50 16.32 0.21
C MET A 208 10.41 15.09 0.15
N LEU A 209 10.10 14.02 0.88
CA LEU A 209 10.80 12.75 0.79
C LEU A 209 10.66 12.14 -0.61
N ILE A 210 9.44 12.07 -1.16
CA ILE A 210 9.21 11.52 -2.50
C ILE A 210 10.01 12.30 -3.55
N LYS A 211 9.99 13.63 -3.51
CA LYS A 211 10.77 14.46 -4.44
C LYS A 211 12.27 14.28 -4.29
N ARG A 212 12.79 14.10 -3.06
CA ARG A 212 14.21 13.79 -2.82
C ARG A 212 14.62 12.46 -3.45
N ILE A 213 13.79 11.43 -3.32
CA ILE A 213 14.04 10.11 -3.93
C ILE A 213 14.06 10.22 -5.45
N ILE A 214 13.06 10.89 -6.05
CA ILE A 214 12.99 11.12 -7.50
C ILE A 214 14.17 11.94 -8.01
N ALA A 215 14.51 13.06 -7.33
CA ALA A 215 15.64 13.91 -7.72
C ALA A 215 16.99 13.18 -7.64
N ALA A 216 17.08 12.13 -6.83
CA ALA A 216 18.27 11.29 -6.71
C ALA A 216 18.33 10.15 -7.75
N GLY A 217 17.33 10.00 -8.62
CA GLY A 217 17.36 9.01 -9.71
C GLY A 217 16.45 7.79 -9.53
N TYR A 218 15.63 7.73 -8.47
CA TYR A 218 14.85 6.53 -8.14
C TYR A 218 13.35 6.78 -8.31
N PRO A 219 12.64 5.95 -9.11
CA PRO A 219 11.19 5.96 -9.14
C PRO A 219 10.61 5.52 -7.79
N VAL A 220 9.42 6.01 -7.46
CA VAL A 220 8.72 5.63 -6.23
C VAL A 220 7.35 5.06 -6.55
N ILE A 221 7.04 3.88 -6.03
CA ILE A 221 5.71 3.30 -6.13
C ILE A 221 4.93 3.71 -4.88
N VAL A 222 3.78 4.37 -5.03
CA VAL A 222 2.90 4.70 -3.91
C VAL A 222 1.65 3.82 -3.95
N GLU A 223 1.18 3.38 -2.78
CA GLU A 223 -0.13 2.73 -2.63
C GLU A 223 -1.15 3.79 -2.20
N LYS A 224 -2.27 3.89 -2.89
CA LYS A 224 -3.25 4.96 -2.67
C LYS A 224 -4.68 4.50 -2.91
N GLY A 225 -5.66 5.22 -2.38
CA GLY A 225 -7.06 5.07 -2.75
C GLY A 225 -7.31 5.51 -4.19
N TYR A 226 -8.39 5.01 -4.78
CA TYR A 226 -8.85 5.44 -6.09
C TYR A 226 -10.36 5.26 -6.19
N ASN A 227 -11.06 6.30 -6.65
CA ASN A 227 -12.51 6.28 -6.78
C ASN A 227 -12.90 6.97 -8.10
N PRO A 228 -12.87 6.24 -9.23
CA PRO A 228 -13.06 6.84 -10.55
C PRO A 228 -14.50 7.32 -10.76
N ASN A 229 -15.49 6.68 -10.13
CA ASN A 229 -16.90 7.05 -10.18
C ASN A 229 -17.71 6.28 -9.13
N THR A 230 -18.94 6.74 -8.89
CA THR A 230 -19.86 6.15 -7.91
C THR A 230 -20.30 4.72 -8.25
N ALA A 231 -20.21 4.29 -9.51
CA ALA A 231 -20.62 2.94 -9.91
C ALA A 231 -19.55 1.89 -9.59
N GLU A 232 -18.27 2.23 -9.77
CA GLU A 232 -17.14 1.38 -9.41
C GLU A 232 -16.83 1.45 -7.91
N GLY A 233 -16.98 2.64 -7.31
CA GLY A 233 -16.68 2.91 -5.91
C GLY A 233 -15.18 2.96 -5.62
N TRP A 234 -14.84 3.03 -4.33
CA TRP A 234 -13.45 3.10 -3.88
C TRP A 234 -12.74 1.74 -3.94
N TYR A 235 -11.46 1.74 -4.29
CA TYR A 235 -10.54 0.61 -4.18
C TYR A 235 -9.08 1.08 -4.06
N GLY A 236 -8.18 0.18 -3.64
CA GLY A 236 -6.74 0.42 -3.61
C GLY A 236 -6.10 0.38 -4.99
N HIS A 237 -5.07 1.19 -5.19
CA HIS A 237 -4.33 1.31 -6.45
C HIS A 237 -2.86 1.63 -6.20
N TYR A 238 -2.00 1.21 -7.12
CA TYR A 238 -0.58 1.57 -7.13
C TYR A 238 -0.28 2.54 -8.25
N LEU A 239 0.61 3.49 -7.97
CA LEU A 239 1.05 4.50 -8.92
C LEU A 239 2.57 4.68 -8.83
N THR A 240 3.29 4.55 -9.95
CA THR A 240 4.74 4.82 -9.98
C THR A 240 4.99 6.29 -10.31
N LEU A 241 5.57 7.04 -9.39
CA LEU A 241 6.01 8.43 -9.55
C LEU A 241 7.45 8.46 -10.06
N PHE A 242 7.70 9.28 -11.08
CA PHE A 242 9.02 9.33 -11.73
C PHE A 242 9.47 10.75 -12.12
N GLY A 243 8.67 11.76 -11.80
CA GLY A 243 9.03 13.14 -11.99
C GLY A 243 8.14 14.05 -11.15
N TYR A 244 8.54 15.31 -11.00
CA TYR A 244 7.75 16.34 -10.35
C TYR A 244 8.09 17.71 -10.90
N ASP A 245 7.12 18.62 -10.83
CA ASP A 245 7.28 20.04 -11.17
C ASP A 245 6.51 20.90 -10.15
N ASP A 246 7.24 21.70 -9.38
CA ASP A 246 6.67 22.59 -8.36
C ASP A 246 5.90 23.78 -8.96
N ALA A 247 6.20 24.17 -10.19
CA ALA A 247 5.49 25.25 -10.88
C ALA A 247 4.09 24.83 -11.28
N THR A 248 3.90 23.56 -11.68
CA THR A 248 2.58 23.01 -12.00
C THR A 248 1.93 22.27 -10.84
N ARG A 249 2.67 22.01 -9.74
CA ARG A 249 2.25 21.24 -8.57
C ARG A 249 1.81 19.82 -8.92
N GLN A 250 2.60 19.16 -9.76
CA GLN A 250 2.29 17.82 -10.27
C GLN A 250 3.47 16.87 -10.16
N PHE A 251 3.16 15.59 -9.97
CA PHE A 251 4.07 14.48 -10.25
C PHE A 251 3.82 13.98 -11.68
N ASP A 252 4.89 13.60 -12.36
CA ASP A 252 4.81 12.66 -13.49
C ASP A 252 4.63 11.25 -12.92
N ALA A 253 3.63 10.53 -13.42
CA ALA A 253 3.19 9.25 -12.87
C ALA A 253 2.84 8.21 -13.94
N MET A 254 3.13 6.94 -13.67
CA MET A 254 2.66 5.81 -14.47
C MET A 254 1.41 5.22 -13.82
N ASP A 255 0.24 5.58 -14.35
CA ASP A 255 -1.02 4.97 -13.94
C ASP A 255 -1.32 3.78 -14.86
N THR A 256 -1.27 2.58 -14.29
CA THR A 256 -1.47 1.31 -15.01
C THR A 256 -2.95 1.00 -15.26
N TYR A 257 -3.88 1.75 -14.65
CA TYR A 257 -5.34 1.60 -14.79
C TYR A 257 -5.98 2.69 -15.66
N GLN A 258 -5.50 3.94 -15.59
CA GLN A 258 -6.17 5.06 -16.25
C GLN A 258 -6.33 4.87 -17.76
N ARG A 259 -7.51 5.21 -18.29
CA ARG A 259 -7.86 5.20 -19.72
C ARG A 259 -8.20 6.63 -20.19
N PRO A 260 -7.85 7.05 -21.42
CA PRO A 260 -7.02 6.33 -22.40
C PRO A 260 -5.58 6.16 -21.91
N PHE A 261 -4.93 5.08 -22.33
CA PHE A 261 -3.58 4.77 -21.89
C PHE A 261 -2.53 5.71 -22.48
N SER A 262 -1.54 6.05 -21.66
CA SER A 262 -0.32 6.73 -22.08
C SER A 262 0.89 5.87 -21.70
N TYR A 263 1.74 5.55 -22.69
CA TYR A 263 3.01 4.84 -22.48
C TYR A 263 4.08 5.72 -21.84
N GLU A 264 4.00 7.03 -22.02
CA GLU A 264 4.94 8.02 -21.47
C GLU A 264 4.53 8.51 -20.06
N GLY A 265 3.43 7.99 -19.53
CA GLY A 265 2.86 8.39 -18.24
C GLY A 265 1.80 9.50 -18.35
N THR A 266 1.30 9.89 -17.20
CA THR A 266 0.30 10.93 -16.95
C THR A 266 0.81 11.86 -15.85
N THR A 267 0.00 12.84 -15.43
CA THR A 267 0.31 13.71 -14.29
C THR A 267 -0.64 13.45 -13.14
N ALA A 268 -0.12 13.47 -11.91
CA ALA A 268 -0.91 13.47 -10.68
C ALA A 268 -0.73 14.81 -9.95
N ASP A 269 -1.82 15.53 -9.72
CA ASP A 269 -1.81 16.75 -8.91
C ASP A 269 -1.40 16.43 -7.47
N TYR A 270 -0.59 17.29 -6.85
CA TYR A 270 -0.08 17.07 -5.49
C TYR A 270 -1.17 16.88 -4.46
N ASP A 271 -2.18 17.75 -4.45
CA ASP A 271 -3.21 17.75 -3.41
C ASP A 271 -4.12 16.53 -3.60
N VAL A 272 -4.50 16.23 -4.85
CA VAL A 272 -5.30 15.03 -5.17
C VAL A 272 -4.54 13.75 -4.85
N LEU A 273 -3.24 13.69 -5.16
CA LEU A 273 -2.43 12.52 -4.82
C LEU A 273 -2.33 12.35 -3.31
N GLU A 274 -2.04 13.42 -2.57
CA GLU A 274 -1.88 13.38 -1.12
C GLU A 274 -3.17 12.93 -0.42
N ASP A 275 -4.33 13.42 -0.86
CA ASP A 275 -5.65 13.03 -0.34
C ASP A 275 -5.87 11.51 -0.46
N TYR A 276 -5.57 10.93 -1.63
CA TYR A 276 -5.73 9.48 -1.84
C TYR A 276 -4.58 8.66 -1.24
N TRP A 277 -3.37 9.21 -1.13
CA TRP A 277 -2.22 8.54 -0.55
C TRP A 277 -2.40 8.35 0.97
N ARG A 278 -3.10 9.29 1.60
CA ARG A 278 -3.54 9.21 2.99
C ARG A 278 -4.40 7.98 3.26
N ASP A 279 -5.25 7.54 2.32
CA ASP A 279 -6.10 6.35 2.52
C ASP A 279 -5.30 5.07 2.85
N PHE A 280 -3.99 5.06 2.53
CA PHE A 280 -3.05 3.97 2.74
C PHE A 280 -1.87 4.39 3.63
N ASN A 281 -2.11 5.30 4.57
CA ASN A 281 -1.12 5.76 5.55
C ASN A 281 0.19 6.27 4.92
N TYR A 282 0.09 6.92 3.75
CA TYR A 282 1.23 7.44 3.01
C TYR A 282 2.30 6.37 2.70
N THR A 283 1.84 5.18 2.32
CA THR A 283 2.70 4.02 2.07
C THR A 283 3.37 4.09 0.70
N PHE A 284 4.66 3.79 0.65
CA PHE A 284 5.45 3.78 -0.58
C PHE A 284 6.50 2.67 -0.59
N VAL A 285 6.93 2.30 -1.78
CA VAL A 285 7.96 1.31 -2.07
C VAL A 285 9.01 1.94 -2.96
N VAL A 286 10.29 1.69 -2.63
CA VAL A 286 11.44 2.10 -3.45
C VAL A 286 12.20 0.85 -3.84
N ILE A 287 12.51 0.72 -5.13
CA ILE A 287 13.32 -0.35 -5.71
C ILE A 287 14.58 0.28 -6.30
N TYR A 288 15.74 -0.31 -6.05
CA TYR A 288 17.03 0.27 -6.40
C TYR A 288 18.10 -0.81 -6.68
N PRO A 289 19.12 -0.51 -7.50
CA PRO A 289 20.31 -1.37 -7.64
C PRO A 289 21.00 -1.56 -6.28
N LEU A 290 21.50 -2.76 -5.97
CA LEU A 290 22.07 -3.04 -4.64
C LEU A 290 23.28 -2.15 -4.31
N GLU A 291 24.04 -1.72 -5.31
CA GLU A 291 25.14 -0.76 -5.15
C GLU A 291 24.70 0.61 -4.63
N ASP A 292 23.42 0.97 -4.81
CA ASP A 292 22.84 2.25 -4.41
C ASP A 292 22.21 2.22 -3.02
N GLU A 293 22.23 1.08 -2.32
CA GLU A 293 21.56 0.89 -1.03
C GLU A 293 21.93 1.97 0.00
N ALA A 294 23.22 2.29 0.12
CA ALA A 294 23.69 3.32 1.05
C ALA A 294 23.16 4.72 0.69
N THR A 295 23.03 5.03 -0.59
CA THR A 295 22.46 6.29 -1.09
C THR A 295 20.97 6.38 -0.76
N VAL A 296 20.21 5.33 -1.03
CA VAL A 296 18.77 5.28 -0.75
C VAL A 296 18.51 5.39 0.75
N GLN A 297 19.27 4.65 1.57
CA GLN A 297 19.20 4.74 3.03
C GLN A 297 19.51 6.16 3.54
N ALA A 298 20.52 6.84 2.97
CA ALA A 298 20.82 8.22 3.33
C ALA A 298 19.69 9.20 2.99
N ILE A 299 18.96 8.97 1.89
CA ILE A 299 17.80 9.80 1.48
C ILE A 299 16.60 9.57 2.40
N LEU A 300 16.29 8.31 2.71
CA LEU A 300 15.22 7.92 3.64
C LEU A 300 15.49 8.52 5.03
N GLY A 301 16.74 8.47 5.48
CA GLY A 301 17.18 9.02 6.75
C GLY A 301 16.81 8.14 7.95
N PRO A 302 17.41 8.41 9.11
CA PRO A 302 17.32 7.53 10.27
C PRO A 302 15.90 7.36 10.80
N ALA A 303 15.07 8.40 10.72
CA ALA A 303 13.68 8.35 11.21
C ALA A 303 12.77 7.45 10.37
N MET A 304 13.07 7.26 9.08
CA MET A 304 12.31 6.35 8.20
C MET A 304 12.88 4.93 8.28
N LEU A 305 14.21 4.78 8.49
CA LEU A 305 14.87 3.48 8.59
C LEU A 305 14.67 2.79 9.95
N ASP A 306 14.47 3.54 11.02
CA ASP A 306 14.07 2.98 12.31
C ASP A 306 12.55 2.75 12.32
N GLU A 307 12.12 1.49 12.21
CA GLU A 307 10.70 1.14 12.07
C GLU A 307 9.83 1.69 13.22
N GLN A 308 10.36 1.69 14.45
CA GLN A 308 9.63 2.25 15.59
C GLN A 308 9.40 3.75 15.39
N THR A 309 10.45 4.52 15.08
CA THR A 309 10.36 5.96 14.82
C THR A 309 9.46 6.26 13.62
N MET A 310 9.52 5.47 12.54
CA MET A 310 8.65 5.61 11.38
C MET A 310 7.18 5.48 11.79
N TRP A 311 6.81 4.43 12.52
CA TRP A 311 5.43 4.23 12.96
C TRP A 311 4.96 5.24 14.00
N GLN A 312 5.86 5.74 14.86
CA GLN A 312 5.59 6.87 15.75
C GLN A 312 5.24 8.13 14.97
N ASN A 313 6.04 8.46 13.95
CA ASN A 313 5.79 9.63 13.08
C ASN A 313 4.49 9.47 12.27
N ALA A 314 4.21 8.27 11.74
CA ALA A 314 2.96 7.98 11.05
C ALA A 314 1.74 8.12 11.99
N ALA A 315 1.86 7.67 13.24
CA ALA A 315 0.81 7.85 14.25
C ALA A 315 0.59 9.34 14.56
N LEU A 316 1.66 10.13 14.76
CA LEU A 316 1.56 11.58 14.96
C LEU A 316 0.92 12.30 13.76
N LYS A 317 1.24 11.87 12.54
CA LYS A 317 0.64 12.41 11.32
C LYS A 317 -0.87 12.15 11.29
N ALA A 318 -1.28 10.91 11.56
CA ALA A 318 -2.69 10.54 11.64
C ALA A 318 -3.43 11.31 12.75
N GLN A 319 -2.81 11.55 13.90
CA GLN A 319 -3.38 12.39 14.95
C GLN A 319 -3.58 13.83 14.53
N ALA A 320 -2.60 14.43 13.87
CA ALA A 320 -2.73 15.78 13.35
C ALA A 320 -3.86 15.88 12.31
N ASP A 321 -4.14 14.82 11.57
CA ASP A 321 -5.27 14.79 10.64
C ASP A 321 -6.61 14.63 11.36
N ILE A 322 -6.69 13.79 12.40
CA ILE A 322 -7.89 13.68 13.28
C ILE A 322 -8.17 15.02 14.00
N GLU A 323 -7.15 15.74 14.43
CA GLU A 323 -7.32 17.06 15.05
C GLU A 323 -7.90 18.10 14.08
N LYS A 324 -7.58 18.01 12.79
CA LYS A 324 -8.15 18.87 11.74
C LYS A 324 -9.59 18.44 11.40
N ASP A 325 -9.82 17.14 11.27
CA ASP A 325 -11.11 16.55 10.93
C ASP A 325 -11.37 15.27 11.75
N PRO A 326 -12.09 15.37 12.87
CA PRO A 326 -12.41 14.21 13.71
C PRO A 326 -13.32 13.17 13.02
N GLU A 327 -13.97 13.53 11.91
CA GLU A 327 -14.83 12.64 11.11
C GLU A 327 -14.06 12.01 9.94
N ASP A 328 -12.73 12.09 9.93
CA ASP A 328 -11.90 11.42 8.92
C ASP A 328 -11.66 9.95 9.29
N ALA A 329 -12.46 9.06 8.69
CA ALA A 329 -12.33 7.61 8.90
C ALA A 329 -10.95 7.05 8.52
N TYR A 330 -10.28 7.62 7.52
CA TYR A 330 -8.96 7.15 7.08
C TYR A 330 -7.87 7.58 8.07
N ALA A 331 -7.96 8.78 8.63
CA ALA A 331 -7.03 9.22 9.67
C ALA A 331 -7.13 8.33 10.93
N TRP A 332 -8.34 7.98 11.36
CA TRP A 332 -8.55 7.00 12.44
C TRP A 332 -8.01 5.61 12.07
N PHE A 333 -8.22 5.15 10.83
CA PHE A 333 -7.70 3.87 10.36
C PHE A 333 -6.15 3.85 10.32
N ASN A 334 -5.53 4.94 9.89
CA ASN A 334 -4.08 5.11 9.87
C ASN A 334 -3.50 5.11 11.28
N LEU A 335 -4.14 5.81 12.22
CA LEU A 335 -3.74 5.78 13.62
C LEU A 335 -3.80 4.35 14.18
N GLY A 336 -4.91 3.63 13.92
CA GLY A 336 -5.06 2.22 14.32
C GLY A 336 -3.96 1.33 13.75
N THR A 337 -3.62 1.53 12.47
CA THR A 337 -2.55 0.81 11.77
C THR A 337 -1.19 1.07 12.41
N SER A 338 -0.83 2.34 12.62
CA SER A 338 0.45 2.73 13.21
C SER A 338 0.60 2.24 14.65
N LEU A 339 -0.45 2.37 15.48
CA LEU A 339 -0.44 1.87 16.86
C LEU A 339 -0.32 0.34 16.89
N THR A 340 -1.02 -0.38 16.01
CA THR A 340 -0.90 -1.84 15.94
C THR A 340 0.53 -2.28 15.64
N HIS A 341 1.20 -1.61 14.70
CA HIS A 341 2.62 -1.85 14.42
C HIS A 341 3.54 -1.52 15.61
N LEU A 342 3.27 -0.43 16.33
CA LEU A 342 4.02 -0.11 17.56
C LEU A 342 3.82 -1.19 18.63
N GLY A 343 2.61 -1.74 18.77
CA GLY A 343 2.36 -2.88 19.65
C GLY A 343 3.12 -4.15 19.23
N GLU A 344 3.32 -4.38 17.94
CA GLU A 344 4.13 -5.50 17.42
C GLU A 344 5.61 -5.31 17.75
N LEU A 345 6.15 -4.11 17.56
CA LEU A 345 7.55 -3.79 17.78
C LEU A 345 7.93 -3.72 19.27
N THR A 346 7.05 -3.18 20.11
CA THR A 346 7.33 -2.95 21.53
C THR A 346 6.86 -4.08 22.44
N GLY A 347 5.85 -4.83 22.01
CA GLY A 347 5.13 -5.78 22.87
C GLY A 347 4.23 -5.11 23.91
N ASP A 348 4.07 -3.78 23.90
CA ASP A 348 3.18 -3.08 24.82
C ASP A 348 1.72 -3.26 24.38
N ASN A 349 0.92 -3.84 25.29
CA ASN A 349 -0.48 -4.13 25.04
C ASN A 349 -1.35 -2.87 24.89
N GLN A 350 -0.93 -1.73 25.46
CA GLN A 350 -1.70 -0.50 25.36
C GLN A 350 -1.85 -0.03 23.91
N TYR A 351 -0.80 -0.19 23.09
CA TYR A 351 -0.87 0.13 21.67
C TYR A 351 -1.93 -0.67 20.91
N TYR A 352 -2.15 -1.95 21.26
CA TYR A 352 -3.21 -2.73 20.64
C TYR A 352 -4.61 -2.30 21.10
N LEU A 353 -4.76 -1.90 22.37
CA LEU A 353 -6.01 -1.34 22.90
C LEU A 353 -6.37 -0.04 22.19
N ASP A 354 -5.41 0.90 22.11
CA ASP A 354 -5.60 2.19 21.45
C ASP A 354 -5.80 2.01 19.94
N GLY A 355 -5.07 1.07 19.33
CA GLY A 355 -5.24 0.72 17.92
C GLY A 355 -6.62 0.15 17.60
N ALA A 356 -7.12 -0.77 18.45
CA ALA A 356 -8.48 -1.31 18.33
C ALA A 356 -9.54 -0.21 18.48
N ALA A 357 -9.36 0.74 19.41
CA ALA A 357 -10.25 1.87 19.59
C ALA A 357 -10.24 2.82 18.37
N ALA A 358 -9.07 3.08 17.78
CA ALA A 358 -8.97 3.88 16.56
C ALA A 358 -9.70 3.20 15.37
N PHE A 359 -9.57 1.89 15.21
CA PHE A 359 -10.33 1.15 14.19
C PHE A 359 -11.84 1.14 14.44
N ASP A 360 -12.28 1.11 15.70
CA ASP A 360 -13.70 1.23 16.04
C ASP A 360 -14.25 2.61 15.60
N ASN A 361 -13.48 3.69 15.81
CA ASN A 361 -13.85 5.04 15.34
C ASN A 361 -13.95 5.09 13.82
N ALA A 362 -12.93 4.61 13.11
CA ALA A 362 -12.93 4.53 11.65
C ALA A 362 -14.18 3.79 11.11
N ARG A 363 -14.51 2.64 11.71
CA ARG A 363 -15.69 1.83 11.33
C ARG A 363 -17.01 2.51 11.68
N SER A 364 -17.06 3.28 12.79
CA SER A 364 -18.27 4.00 13.19
C SER A 364 -18.58 5.18 12.29
N ILE A 365 -17.55 5.88 11.79
CA ILE A 365 -17.69 6.96 10.81
C ILE A 365 -18.09 6.38 9.45
N GLY A 366 -17.43 5.30 9.05
CA GLY A 366 -17.73 4.56 7.83
C GLY A 366 -16.49 4.42 6.95
N LEU A 367 -16.22 3.19 6.54
CA LEU A 367 -15.12 2.85 5.64
C LEU A 367 -15.68 2.24 4.35
N PRO A 368 -14.96 2.36 3.22
CA PRO A 368 -15.28 1.58 2.04
C PRO A 368 -15.34 0.10 2.37
N TYR A 369 -16.35 -0.61 1.85
CA TYR A 369 -16.51 -2.05 2.11
C TYR A 369 -15.29 -2.88 1.68
N ARG A 370 -14.51 -2.38 0.72
CA ARG A 370 -13.28 -3.02 0.22
C ARG A 370 -12.04 -2.74 1.07
N MET A 371 -12.14 -1.97 2.15
CA MET A 371 -10.98 -1.56 2.96
C MET A 371 -10.14 -2.78 3.38
N LEU A 372 -10.80 -3.84 3.84
CA LEU A 372 -10.16 -5.08 4.29
C LEU A 372 -9.78 -6.05 3.18
N TRP A 373 -9.92 -5.65 1.90
CA TRP A 373 -9.29 -6.36 0.79
C TRP A 373 -7.81 -5.99 0.67
N TYR A 374 -7.44 -4.81 1.20
CA TYR A 374 -6.09 -4.26 1.06
C TYR A 374 -5.38 -4.07 2.40
N GLN A 375 -6.12 -3.75 3.48
CA GLN A 375 -5.53 -3.39 4.77
C GLN A 375 -6.08 -4.27 5.91
N PHE A 376 -5.19 -5.06 6.52
CA PHE A 376 -5.60 -6.17 7.41
C PHE A 376 -5.34 -5.93 8.91
N ARG A 377 -4.75 -4.78 9.27
CA ARG A 377 -4.33 -4.46 10.64
C ARG A 377 -5.45 -4.49 11.69
N PRO A 378 -6.73 -4.21 11.38
CA PRO A 378 -7.83 -4.40 12.34
C PRO A 378 -7.87 -5.81 12.92
N TYR A 379 -7.62 -6.86 12.11
CA TYR A 379 -7.62 -8.23 12.59
C TYR A 379 -6.56 -8.46 13.68
N ILE A 380 -5.38 -7.86 13.53
CA ILE A 380 -4.27 -8.03 14.48
C ILE A 380 -4.57 -7.29 15.79
N ALA A 381 -5.04 -6.05 15.73
CA ALA A 381 -5.42 -5.29 16.93
C ALA A 381 -6.51 -6.02 17.73
N TYR A 382 -7.56 -6.50 17.05
CA TYR A 382 -8.65 -7.24 17.69
C TYR A 382 -8.19 -8.60 18.22
N MET A 383 -7.30 -9.31 17.50
CA MET A 383 -6.71 -10.56 17.99
C MET A 383 -5.95 -10.34 19.29
N LYS A 384 -5.11 -9.30 19.36
CA LYS A 384 -4.27 -8.99 20.52
C LYS A 384 -5.08 -8.49 21.73
N THR A 385 -6.27 -7.98 21.49
CA THR A 385 -7.23 -7.54 22.52
C THR A 385 -8.34 -8.58 22.80
N ALA A 386 -8.19 -9.80 22.27
CA ALA A 386 -9.15 -10.92 22.41
C ALA A 386 -10.57 -10.63 21.91
N ARG A 387 -10.73 -9.69 20.96
CA ARG A 387 -11.99 -9.34 20.30
C ARG A 387 -12.26 -10.25 19.09
N TYR A 388 -12.34 -11.55 19.36
CA TYR A 388 -12.47 -12.58 18.31
C TYR A 388 -13.79 -12.48 17.54
N GLN A 389 -14.88 -12.03 18.16
CA GLN A 389 -16.15 -11.84 17.47
C GLN A 389 -16.06 -10.73 16.40
N ASP A 390 -15.39 -9.61 16.70
CA ASP A 390 -15.17 -8.55 15.71
C ASP A 390 -14.34 -9.05 14.52
N MET A 391 -13.32 -9.87 14.76
CA MET A 391 -12.56 -10.50 13.68
C MET A 391 -13.44 -11.41 12.81
N LEU A 392 -14.29 -12.24 13.45
CA LEU A 392 -15.18 -13.15 12.75
C LEU A 392 -16.20 -12.39 11.89
N ASP A 393 -16.80 -11.34 12.44
CA ASP A 393 -17.79 -10.51 11.76
C ASP A 393 -17.18 -9.77 10.56
N LEU A 394 -16.00 -9.18 10.74
CA LEU A 394 -15.25 -8.55 9.64
C LEU A 394 -14.89 -9.57 8.54
N ALA A 395 -14.37 -10.74 8.92
CA ALA A 395 -14.02 -11.76 7.94
C ALA A 395 -15.25 -12.27 7.18
N ASN A 396 -16.36 -12.50 7.87
CA ASN A 396 -17.59 -12.94 7.22
C ASN A 396 -18.15 -11.87 6.28
N ALA A 397 -18.20 -10.60 6.70
CA ALA A 397 -18.65 -9.50 5.85
C ALA A 397 -17.78 -9.37 4.58
N THR A 398 -16.45 -9.48 4.71
CA THR A 398 -15.55 -9.50 3.55
C THR A 398 -15.86 -10.67 2.62
N LEU A 399 -16.07 -11.87 3.15
CA LEU A 399 -16.34 -13.10 2.38
C LEU A 399 -17.76 -13.18 1.79
N GLU A 400 -18.69 -12.33 2.21
CA GLU A 400 -19.98 -12.15 1.55
C GLU A 400 -19.83 -11.47 0.18
N THR A 401 -18.70 -10.80 -0.06
CA THR A 401 -18.41 -10.13 -1.34
C THR A 401 -17.65 -11.04 -2.31
N SER A 402 -17.94 -10.90 -3.61
CA SER A 402 -17.26 -11.71 -4.64
C SER A 402 -15.75 -11.46 -4.72
N GLY A 403 -15.29 -10.24 -4.44
CA GLY A 403 -13.87 -9.92 -4.38
C GLY A 403 -13.22 -10.46 -3.11
N GLY A 404 -13.83 -10.26 -1.95
CA GLY A 404 -13.28 -10.70 -0.66
C GLY A 404 -13.12 -12.23 -0.55
N GLN A 405 -13.92 -13.02 -1.27
CA GLN A 405 -13.75 -14.47 -1.38
C GLN A 405 -12.40 -14.92 -1.96
N ASN A 406 -11.67 -14.00 -2.60
CA ASN A 406 -10.38 -14.22 -3.23
C ASN A 406 -9.21 -13.58 -2.48
N VAL A 407 -9.44 -13.06 -1.26
CA VAL A 407 -8.41 -12.44 -0.41
C VAL A 407 -7.93 -13.46 0.62
N GLU A 408 -6.74 -14.03 0.43
CA GLU A 408 -6.19 -15.08 1.30
C GLU A 408 -6.02 -14.66 2.76
N GLU A 409 -5.69 -13.39 3.01
CA GLU A 409 -5.52 -12.84 4.35
C GLU A 409 -6.82 -12.94 5.16
N THR A 410 -7.97 -12.77 4.51
CA THR A 410 -9.27 -12.88 5.18
C THR A 410 -9.47 -14.30 5.75
N TYR A 411 -9.04 -15.32 5.01
CA TYR A 411 -9.08 -16.71 5.50
C TYR A 411 -8.02 -16.95 6.57
N LEU A 412 -6.80 -16.39 6.44
CA LEU A 412 -5.80 -16.48 7.50
C LEU A 412 -6.34 -15.96 8.84
N TYR A 413 -6.90 -14.74 8.85
CA TYR A 413 -7.39 -14.14 10.08
C TYR A 413 -8.65 -14.82 10.61
N ARG A 414 -9.58 -15.27 9.75
CA ARG A 414 -10.71 -16.10 10.21
C ARG A 414 -10.23 -17.44 10.78
N GLY A 415 -9.18 -18.02 10.21
CA GLY A 415 -8.53 -19.22 10.72
C GLY A 415 -7.95 -19.00 12.12
N HIS A 416 -7.24 -17.90 12.33
CA HIS A 416 -6.76 -17.49 13.66
C HIS A 416 -7.91 -17.32 14.65
N THR A 417 -8.97 -16.60 14.26
CA THR A 417 -10.18 -16.44 15.07
C THR A 417 -10.78 -17.79 15.47
N ASN A 418 -10.96 -18.69 14.51
CA ASN A 418 -11.48 -20.03 14.77
C ASN A 418 -10.56 -20.82 15.72
N ALA A 419 -9.24 -20.72 15.58
CA ALA A 419 -8.29 -21.37 16.47
C ALA A 419 -8.41 -20.84 17.91
N PHE A 420 -8.46 -19.52 18.11
CA PHE A 420 -8.64 -18.91 19.44
C PHE A 420 -10.00 -19.25 20.08
N MET A 421 -11.04 -19.45 19.27
CA MET A 421 -12.37 -19.87 19.73
C MET A 421 -12.50 -21.39 19.97
N GLY A 422 -11.44 -22.17 19.72
CA GLY A 422 -11.46 -23.64 19.89
C GLY A 422 -12.06 -24.42 18.71
N ASN A 423 -12.35 -23.74 17.60
CA ASN A 423 -12.90 -24.32 16.37
C ASN A 423 -11.77 -24.82 15.44
N THR A 424 -10.96 -25.77 15.91
CA THR A 424 -9.74 -26.21 15.21
C THR A 424 -10.01 -26.72 13.79
N ALA A 425 -11.11 -27.44 13.55
CA ALA A 425 -11.42 -27.97 12.23
C ALA A 425 -11.68 -26.85 11.20
N GLN A 426 -12.38 -25.79 11.61
CA GLN A 426 -12.65 -24.61 10.81
C GLN A 426 -11.36 -23.82 10.58
N ALA A 427 -10.51 -23.68 11.60
CA ALA A 427 -9.21 -23.02 11.45
C ALA A 427 -8.33 -23.70 10.39
N LEU A 428 -8.21 -25.03 10.44
CA LEU A 428 -7.47 -25.80 9.44
C LEU A 428 -8.06 -25.66 8.03
N ALA A 429 -9.39 -25.62 7.91
CA ALA A 429 -10.05 -25.41 6.62
C ALA A 429 -9.76 -24.02 6.05
N ASP A 430 -9.78 -22.99 6.89
CA ASP A 430 -9.48 -21.62 6.52
C ASP A 430 -8.02 -21.45 6.06
N TYR A 431 -7.04 -21.98 6.80
CA TYR A 431 -5.63 -21.92 6.38
C TYR A 431 -5.38 -22.67 5.07
N ARG A 432 -6.01 -23.83 4.87
CA ARG A 432 -5.93 -24.54 3.59
C ARG A 432 -6.55 -23.73 2.46
N ARG A 433 -7.67 -23.05 2.72
CA ARG A 433 -8.32 -22.19 1.73
C ARG A 433 -7.44 -20.99 1.35
N ALA A 434 -6.74 -20.38 2.31
CA ALA A 434 -5.75 -19.34 2.02
C ALA A 434 -4.64 -19.88 1.08
N LEU A 435 -4.12 -21.08 1.34
CA LEU A 435 -3.10 -21.71 0.50
C LEU A 435 -3.61 -22.20 -0.87
N GLU A 436 -4.90 -22.52 -0.99
CA GLU A 436 -5.55 -22.80 -2.28
C GLU A 436 -5.63 -21.55 -3.16
N LEU A 437 -5.84 -20.37 -2.54
CA LEU A 437 -5.83 -19.08 -3.24
C LEU A 437 -4.40 -18.67 -3.58
N ASN A 438 -3.49 -18.80 -2.63
CA ASN A 438 -2.09 -18.45 -2.80
C ASN A 438 -1.17 -19.47 -2.14
N SER A 439 -0.63 -20.39 -2.93
CA SER A 439 0.28 -21.44 -2.44
C SER A 439 1.61 -20.90 -1.92
N ASN A 440 1.93 -19.64 -2.23
CA ASN A 440 3.15 -18.97 -1.77
C ASN A 440 2.91 -18.13 -0.50
N PHE A 441 1.68 -18.12 0.03
CA PHE A 441 1.33 -17.32 1.20
C PHE A 441 1.79 -17.99 2.50
N TYR A 442 3.09 -17.83 2.78
CA TYR A 442 3.76 -18.46 3.92
C TYR A 442 3.11 -18.20 5.30
N PRO A 443 2.43 -17.07 5.59
CA PRO A 443 1.75 -16.91 6.89
C PRO A 443 0.69 -17.99 7.14
N ALA A 444 -0.06 -18.39 6.10
CA ALA A 444 -1.03 -19.47 6.20
C ALA A 444 -0.36 -20.84 6.34
N GLN A 445 0.80 -21.05 5.71
CA GLN A 445 1.59 -22.26 5.89
C GLN A 445 2.05 -22.42 7.35
N ILE A 446 2.65 -21.36 7.92
CA ILE A 446 3.08 -21.36 9.33
C ILE A 446 1.90 -21.62 10.26
N ALA A 447 0.76 -20.97 10.01
CA ALA A 447 -0.43 -21.15 10.82
C ALA A 447 -0.99 -22.58 10.75
N LEU A 448 -1.00 -23.19 9.56
CA LEU A 448 -1.44 -24.57 9.35
C LEU A 448 -0.53 -25.56 10.08
N GLU A 449 0.79 -25.42 9.92
CA GLU A 449 1.79 -26.27 10.58
C GLU A 449 1.72 -26.17 12.11
N SER A 450 1.45 -24.97 12.65
CA SER A 450 1.32 -24.74 14.09
C SER A 450 0.19 -25.54 14.76
N LEU A 451 -0.83 -25.95 13.99
CA LEU A 451 -1.95 -26.78 14.46
C LEU A 451 -1.78 -28.26 14.09
N GLY A 452 -0.61 -28.68 13.59
CA GLY A 452 -0.34 -30.05 13.15
C GLY A 452 -1.06 -30.44 11.85
N GLY A 453 -1.33 -29.45 10.99
CA GLY A 453 -2.20 -29.52 9.82
C GLY A 453 -1.57 -29.92 8.50
#